data_AF-A0A1Y4R1I4-F1
#
_entry.id   AF-A0A1Y4R1I4-F1
#
_cell.length_a   1.000
_cell.length_b   1.000
_cell.length_c   1.000
_cell.angle_alpha   90.00
_cell.angle_beta   90.00
_cell.angle_gamma   90.00
#
_symmetry.space_group_name_H-M   'P 1'
#
loop_
_entity.id
_entity.type
_entity.pdbx_description
1 polymer ?
#
loop_
_entity_poly.entity_id
_entity_poly.type
_entity_poly.pdbx_seq_one_letter_code
_entity_poly.pdbx_strand_id
1 'polypeptide(L)'
;MKLIRIERTDFMGLFNKKKKTVNWDDAYKAKPHFYKQSDGSVFGAMSLTEGVKTMFLKQPQIHFEVEGQRISQWRIALIDATNDSMIGQMDYGTCLKKLQPYILAEDSNFILVRGLTLDELKSL
;
A
#
# COMPACT_ATOMS: atom_id res chain seq x y z
N MET A 1 -22.25 -50.02 -43.13
CA MET A 1 -22.23 -50.59 -41.76
C MET A 1 -22.15 -49.43 -40.78
N LYS A 2 -23.13 -49.29 -39.88
CA LYS A 2 -23.24 -48.29 -38.80
C LYS A 2 -22.88 -48.98 -37.47
N LEU A 3 -22.59 -48.20 -36.39
CA LEU A 3 -22.29 -48.54 -34.96
C LEU A 3 -20.82 -48.22 -34.56
N ILE A 4 -20.43 -47.50 -33.48
CA ILE A 4 -21.09 -46.99 -32.23
C ILE A 4 -20.34 -45.75 -31.69
N ARG A 5 -21.10 -44.88 -31.01
CA ARG A 5 -20.75 -43.76 -30.11
C ARG A 5 -20.19 -44.27 -28.75
N ILE A 6 -19.39 -43.47 -28.04
CA ILE A 6 -19.48 -43.17 -26.58
C ILE A 6 -18.41 -42.12 -26.22
N GLU A 7 -18.86 -41.06 -25.55
CA GLU A 7 -18.07 -39.96 -25.00
C GLU A 7 -17.48 -40.33 -23.64
N ARG A 8 -16.36 -39.69 -23.26
CA ARG A 8 -16.13 -39.26 -21.88
C ARG A 8 -15.41 -37.92 -21.84
N THR A 9 -16.21 -36.91 -21.52
CA THR A 9 -15.89 -35.74 -20.73
C THR A 9 -15.00 -36.11 -19.54
N ASP A 10 -13.98 -35.30 -19.26
CA ASP A 10 -13.68 -34.80 -17.90
C ASP A 10 -12.58 -33.73 -18.00
N PHE A 11 -12.96 -32.57 -18.52
CA PHE A 11 -12.24 -31.31 -18.32
C PHE A 11 -12.66 -30.72 -16.96
N MET A 12 -12.53 -31.49 -15.87
CA MET A 12 -12.83 -31.02 -14.51
C MET A 12 -11.54 -30.81 -13.72
N GLY A 13 -11.05 -29.58 -13.82
CA GLY A 13 -9.99 -29.05 -12.96
C GLY A 13 -9.91 -27.53 -13.02
N LEU A 14 -11.00 -26.84 -13.38
CA LEU A 14 -11.08 -25.39 -13.22
C LEU A 14 -11.18 -25.12 -11.72
N PHE A 15 -10.03 -24.93 -11.08
CA PHE A 15 -9.95 -24.39 -9.72
C PHE A 15 -10.60 -23.02 -9.71
N ASN A 16 -11.88 -22.97 -9.37
CA ASN A 16 -12.57 -21.75 -9.01
C ASN A 16 -12.06 -21.32 -7.63
N LYS A 17 -10.82 -20.79 -7.59
CA LYS A 17 -10.33 -20.02 -6.44
C LYS A 17 -11.28 -18.83 -6.34
N LYS A 18 -12.28 -18.91 -5.46
CA LYS A 18 -13.05 -17.74 -5.04
C LYS A 18 -12.05 -16.64 -4.73
N LYS A 19 -11.99 -15.58 -5.56
CA LYS A 19 -11.16 -14.41 -5.27
C LYS A 19 -11.59 -13.92 -3.90
N LYS A 20 -10.71 -14.08 -2.91
CA LYS A 20 -10.96 -13.60 -1.55
C LYS A 20 -11.11 -12.09 -1.68
N THR A 21 -12.33 -11.58 -1.53
CA THR A 21 -12.60 -10.15 -1.59
C THR A 21 -11.91 -9.51 -0.39
N VAL A 22 -10.86 -8.74 -0.65
CA VAL A 22 -10.15 -8.02 0.40
C VAL A 22 -11.03 -6.86 0.85
N ASN A 23 -11.24 -6.73 2.17
CA ASN A 23 -11.99 -5.62 2.74
C ASN A 23 -11.08 -4.39 2.88
N TRP A 24 -11.56 -3.25 2.39
CA TRP A 24 -10.87 -1.96 2.43
C TRP A 24 -11.49 -0.99 3.45
N ASP A 25 -12.69 -1.26 3.96
CA ASP A 25 -13.52 -0.29 4.70
C ASP A 25 -12.92 0.13 6.04
N ASP A 26 -12.13 -0.76 6.66
CA ASP A 26 -11.44 -0.53 7.92
C ASP A 26 -9.98 -0.06 7.74
N ALA A 27 -9.56 0.21 6.50
CA ALA A 27 -8.22 0.72 6.22
C ALA A 27 -8.16 2.24 6.42
N TYR A 28 -7.12 2.70 7.12
CA TYR A 28 -6.81 4.11 7.20
C TYR A 28 -6.29 4.61 5.86
N LYS A 29 -6.95 5.61 5.27
CA LYS A 29 -6.42 6.30 4.10
C LYS A 29 -5.34 7.29 4.52
N ALA A 30 -4.09 7.02 4.16
CA ALA A 30 -2.95 7.82 4.58
C ALA A 30 -3.12 9.30 4.14
N LYS A 31 -3.22 10.19 5.13
CA LYS A 31 -3.36 11.62 4.89
C LYS A 31 -1.98 12.27 4.70
N PRO A 32 -1.79 13.07 3.64
CA PRO A 32 -0.56 13.82 3.45
C PRO A 32 -0.48 14.99 4.44
N HIS A 33 0.72 15.22 4.96
CA HIS A 33 1.12 16.43 5.66
C HIS A 33 2.28 17.08 4.91
N PHE A 34 2.35 18.41 4.91
CA PHE A 34 3.34 19.16 4.14
C PHE A 34 4.21 20.00 5.07
N TYR A 35 5.52 19.98 4.83
CA TYR A 35 6.51 20.62 5.69
C TYR A 35 7.48 21.45 4.84
N LYS A 36 7.76 22.67 5.31
CA LYS A 36 8.75 23.57 4.72
C LYS A 36 10.13 23.29 5.29
N GLN A 37 11.12 23.22 4.42
CA GLN A 37 12.54 23.04 4.76
C GLN A 37 13.22 24.40 4.94
N SER A 38 14.44 24.38 5.51
CA SER A 38 15.23 25.60 5.74
C SER A 38 15.62 26.33 4.46
N ASP A 39 15.75 25.61 3.34
CA ASP A 39 15.98 26.17 1.99
C ASP A 39 14.71 26.71 1.32
N GLY A 40 13.57 26.63 2.00
CA GLY A 40 12.26 27.08 1.50
C GLY A 40 11.50 26.03 0.69
N SER A 41 12.11 24.89 0.33
CA SER A 41 11.42 23.80 -0.38
C SER A 41 10.38 23.12 0.51
N VAL A 42 9.41 22.43 -0.11
CA VAL A 42 8.34 21.70 0.60
C VAL A 42 8.46 20.21 0.31
N PHE A 43 8.31 19.37 1.34
CA PHE A 43 8.14 17.92 1.18
C PHE A 43 6.80 17.46 1.77
N GLY A 44 6.27 16.38 1.19
CA GLY A 44 5.08 15.69 1.69
C GLY A 44 5.46 14.49 2.55
N ALA A 45 4.69 14.22 3.60
CA ALA A 45 4.84 13.02 4.41
C ALA A 45 3.48 12.35 4.67
N MET A 46 3.50 11.03 4.80
CA MET A 46 2.37 10.22 5.27
C MET A 46 2.86 9.30 6.38
N SER A 47 1.97 8.92 7.30
CA SER A 47 2.31 8.00 8.39
C SER A 47 2.06 6.54 8.00
N LEU A 48 3.00 5.67 8.39
CA LEU A 48 2.79 4.24 8.51
C LEU A 48 2.87 3.89 10.00
N THR A 49 1.73 3.53 10.57
CA THR A 49 1.57 3.33 12.01
C THR A 49 1.45 1.85 12.33
N GLU A 50 2.12 1.41 13.40
CA GLU A 50 2.06 0.04 13.88
C GLU A 50 0.63 -0.47 14.03
N GLY A 51 0.37 -1.67 13.52
CA GLY A 51 -0.93 -2.34 13.60
C GLY A 51 -2.03 -1.74 12.70
N VAL A 52 -1.80 -0.58 12.08
CA VAL A 52 -2.81 0.10 11.28
C VAL A 52 -2.75 -0.36 9.83
N LYS A 53 -3.83 -1.02 9.38
CA LYS A 53 -4.06 -1.30 7.96
C LYS A 53 -4.23 0.01 7.21
N THR A 54 -3.39 0.25 6.20
CA THR A 54 -3.21 1.58 5.62
C THR A 54 -3.27 1.55 4.09
N MET A 55 -3.98 2.51 3.50
CA MET A 55 -3.98 2.77 2.06
C MET A 55 -2.99 3.88 1.72
N PHE A 56 -2.01 3.58 0.87
CA PHE A 56 -1.05 4.56 0.35
C PHE A 56 -1.31 4.86 -1.12
N LEU A 57 -1.21 6.14 -1.50
CA LEU A 57 -1.20 6.53 -2.91
C LEU A 57 0.06 5.97 -3.59
N LYS A 58 -0.10 5.40 -4.78
CA LYS A 58 1.04 4.91 -5.58
C LYS A 58 1.94 6.03 -6.07
N GLN A 59 1.34 7.19 -6.37
CA GLN A 59 2.02 8.34 -6.98
C GLN A 59 1.54 9.66 -6.36
N PRO A 60 1.91 9.99 -5.12
CA PRO A 60 1.44 11.22 -4.48
C PRO A 60 1.84 12.50 -5.26
N GLN A 61 2.97 12.49 -5.99
CA GLN A 61 3.46 13.62 -6.77
C GLN A 61 2.51 14.12 -7.87
N ILE A 62 1.61 13.27 -8.40
CA ILE A 62 0.62 13.68 -9.41
C ILE A 62 -0.67 14.24 -8.81
N HIS A 63 -0.85 14.10 -7.49
CA HIS A 63 -2.10 14.47 -6.81
C HIS A 63 -2.02 15.76 -6.00
N PHE A 64 -0.82 16.19 -5.60
CA PHE A 64 -0.67 17.32 -4.69
C PHE A 64 0.23 18.43 -5.23
N GLU A 65 -0.07 19.63 -4.75
CA GLU A 65 0.57 20.89 -5.09
C GLU A 65 0.47 21.82 -3.88
N VAL A 66 1.51 22.61 -3.63
CA VAL A 66 1.52 23.68 -2.62
C VAL A 66 1.98 24.95 -3.31
N GLU A 67 1.20 26.03 -3.20
CA GLU A 67 1.49 27.34 -3.80
C GLU A 67 1.79 27.29 -5.31
N GLY A 68 1.05 26.50 -6.09
CA GLY A 68 1.31 26.42 -7.53
C GLY A 68 2.36 25.38 -7.92
N GLN A 69 3.07 24.77 -6.96
CA GLN A 69 4.23 23.92 -7.20
C GLN A 69 4.01 22.46 -6.78
N ARG A 70 4.34 21.55 -7.70
CA ARG A 70 4.32 20.10 -7.45
C ARG A 70 5.37 19.73 -6.42
N ILE A 71 4.97 18.87 -5.49
CA ILE A 71 5.86 18.37 -4.45
C ILE A 71 6.62 17.17 -5.00
N SER A 72 7.93 17.33 -5.19
CA SER A 72 8.81 16.29 -5.71
C SER A 72 9.32 15.32 -4.63
N GLN A 73 9.44 15.79 -3.38
CA GLN A 73 9.97 15.00 -2.28
C GLN A 73 8.84 14.46 -1.38
N TRP A 74 8.83 13.15 -1.21
CA TRP A 74 7.84 12.44 -0.39
C TRP A 74 8.51 11.50 0.60
N ARG A 75 7.96 11.43 1.80
CA ARG A 75 8.46 10.56 2.88
C ARG A 75 7.33 9.77 3.52
N ILE A 76 7.69 8.62 4.12
CA ILE A 76 6.82 7.92 5.06
C ILE A 76 7.46 8.01 6.45
N ALA A 77 6.69 8.50 7.41
CA ALA A 77 7.04 8.49 8.83
C ALA A 77 6.60 7.17 9.47
N LEU A 78 7.51 6.49 10.14
CA LEU A 78 7.30 5.19 10.78
C LEU A 78 6.95 5.43 12.25
N ILE A 79 5.72 5.09 12.64
CA ILE A 79 5.17 5.40 13.97
C ILE A 79 5.01 4.11 14.78
N ASP A 80 5.70 4.07 15.91
CA ASP A 80 5.54 3.07 16.97
C ASP A 80 4.36 3.49 17.85
N ALA A 81 3.21 2.85 17.63
CA ALA A 81 2.00 3.14 18.39
C ALA A 81 2.07 2.55 19.81
N THR A 82 2.84 1.47 20.00
CA THR A 82 3.01 0.82 21.29
C THR A 82 3.73 1.73 22.30
N ASN A 83 4.76 2.44 21.84
CA ASN A 83 5.59 3.33 22.67
C ASN A 83 5.32 4.83 22.44
N ASP A 84 4.26 5.17 21.70
CA ASP A 84 3.88 6.55 21.35
C ASP A 84 5.07 7.39 20.83
N SER A 85 5.79 6.84 19.84
CA SER A 85 7.01 7.46 19.34
C SER A 85 7.20 7.29 17.83
N MET A 86 8.07 8.11 17.25
CA MET A 86 8.49 7.97 15.86
C MET A 86 9.79 7.18 15.79
N ILE A 87 9.79 6.07 15.05
CA ILE A 87 10.97 5.22 14.81
C ILE A 87 11.92 5.93 13.84
N GLY A 88 11.36 6.59 12.82
CA GLY A 88 12.13 7.29 11.81
C GLY A 88 11.27 7.71 10.63
N GLN A 89 11.93 8.12 9.55
CA GLN A 89 11.31 8.45 8.28
C GLN A 89 12.16 7.91 7.12
N MET A 90 11.53 7.65 5.99
CA MET A 90 12.25 7.21 4.78
C MET A 90 11.60 7.75 3.50
N ASP A 91 12.33 7.67 2.39
CA ASP A 91 11.80 8.00 1.07
C ASP A 91 10.55 7.16 0.73
N TYR A 92 9.54 7.82 0.18
CA TYR A 92 8.23 7.22 -0.08
C TYR A 92 8.32 6.05 -1.07
N GLY A 93 9.01 6.25 -2.20
CA GLY A 93 9.15 5.20 -3.22
C GLY A 93 9.93 3.99 -2.71
N THR A 94 10.97 4.24 -1.91
CA THR A 94 11.75 3.20 -1.24
C THR A 94 10.88 2.41 -0.25
N CYS A 95 10.05 3.10 0.54
CA CYS A 95 9.11 2.45 1.46
C CYS A 95 8.12 1.57 0.69
N LEU A 96 7.48 2.07 -0.37
CA LEU A 96 6.51 1.30 -1.16
C LEU A 96 7.10 0.00 -1.74
N LYS A 97 8.39 0.02 -2.14
CA LYS A 97 9.10 -1.18 -2.58
C LYS A 97 9.29 -2.20 -1.46
N LYS A 98 9.66 -1.74 -0.26
CA LYS A 98 9.79 -2.60 0.92
C LYS A 98 8.44 -3.12 1.44
N LEU A 99 7.35 -2.40 1.16
CA LEU A 99 6.00 -2.82 1.55
C LEU A 99 5.39 -3.90 0.65
N GLN A 100 5.99 -4.24 -0.49
CA GLN A 100 5.47 -5.24 -1.44
C GLN A 100 5.04 -6.57 -0.78
N PRO A 101 5.80 -7.16 0.15
CA PRO A 101 5.40 -8.41 0.81
C PRO A 101 4.17 -8.28 1.72
N TYR A 102 3.78 -7.05 2.07
CA TYR A 102 2.71 -6.73 3.02
C TYR A 102 1.45 -6.17 2.33
N ILE A 103 1.45 -6.07 1.00
CA ILE A 103 0.31 -5.62 0.22
C ILE A 103 -0.78 -6.71 0.20
N LEU A 104 -1.99 -6.32 0.60
CA LEU A 104 -3.18 -7.17 0.56
C LEU A 104 -3.92 -7.05 -0.78
N ALA A 105 -3.98 -5.85 -1.34
CA ALA A 105 -4.66 -5.54 -2.59
C ALA A 105 -4.18 -4.20 -3.15
N GLU A 106 -4.49 -3.94 -4.41
CA GLU A 106 -4.19 -2.67 -5.08
C GLU A 106 -5.34 -2.28 -6.00
N ASP A 107 -5.54 -0.98 -6.19
CA ASP A 107 -6.37 -0.42 -7.26
C ASP A 107 -5.54 0.48 -8.18
N SER A 108 -6.18 1.32 -9.01
CA SER A 108 -5.48 2.23 -9.91
C SER A 108 -4.60 3.27 -9.20
N ASN A 109 -4.97 3.68 -7.99
CA ASN A 109 -4.35 4.80 -7.27
C ASN A 109 -3.68 4.38 -5.96
N PHE A 110 -4.17 3.31 -5.31
CA PHE A 110 -3.79 2.93 -3.96
C PHE A 110 -3.23 1.52 -3.89
N ILE A 111 -2.31 1.32 -2.95
CA ILE A 111 -1.99 0.02 -2.39
C ILE A 111 -2.65 -0.08 -1.02
N LEU A 112 -3.19 -1.26 -0.68
CA LEU A 112 -3.65 -1.60 0.64
C LEU A 112 -2.60 -2.46 1.33
N VAL A 113 -2.04 -1.94 2.41
CA VAL A 113 -1.04 -2.63 3.22
C VAL A 113 -1.70 -3.08 4.52
N ARG A 114 -1.48 -4.32 4.94
CA ARG A 114 -1.94 -4.77 6.26
C ARG A 114 -1.29 -3.96 7.38
N GLY A 115 -1.81 -4.05 8.60
CA GLY A 115 -1.06 -3.59 9.77
C GLY A 115 0.26 -4.35 9.89
N LEU A 116 1.37 -3.62 10.05
CA LEU A 116 2.68 -4.20 10.34
C LEU A 116 2.90 -4.25 11.85
N THR A 117 3.63 -5.25 12.33
CA THR A 117 4.12 -5.27 13.71
C THR A 117 5.25 -4.26 13.90
N LEU A 118 5.59 -3.94 15.16
CA LEU A 118 6.73 -3.07 15.45
C LEU A 118 8.05 -3.59 14.85
N ASP A 119 8.30 -4.89 14.93
CA ASP A 119 9.53 -5.50 14.39
C ASP A 119 9.58 -5.43 12.85
N GLU A 120 8.44 -5.62 12.19
CA GLU A 120 8.33 -5.46 10.75
C GLU A 120 8.58 -4.01 10.34
N LEU A 121 8.02 -3.04 11.07
CA LEU A 121 8.27 -1.61 10.85
C LEU A 121 9.73 -1.23 11.02
N LYS A 122 10.38 -1.73 12.09
CA LYS A 122 11.81 -1.49 12.34
C LYS A 122 12.71 -2.14 11.29
N SER A 123 12.22 -3.16 10.60
CA SER A 123 12.94 -3.89 9.54
C SER A 123 12.71 -3.31 8.13
N LEU A 124 11.92 -2.22 8.01
CA LEU A 124 11.72 -1.50 6.75
C LEU A 124 12.94 -0.66 6.36
#